data_AF-A0A4Q0AI95-F1
#
_entry.id   AF-A0A4Q0AI95-F1
#
_cell.length_a   1.000
_cell.length_b   1.000
_cell.length_c   1.000
_cell.angle_alpha   90.00
_cell.angle_beta   90.00
_cell.angle_gamma   90.00
#
_symmetry.space_group_name_H-M   'P 1'
#
loop_
_entity.id
_entity.type
_entity.pdbx_description
1 polymer ?
#
loop_
_entity_poly.entity_id
_entity_poly.type
_entity_poly.pdbx_seq_one_letter_code
_entity_poly.pdbx_strand_id
1 'polypeptide(L)'
;MVQYSAEHYEKLLFERANNTLKTHGLVSIIFGALGILFGIFLLFVMSLGTISDGSYNATNSPLGLLFVAVLMLVFWFLPHIYLIVAGYYLMRQPNPRLAKMLIIINLVIGVFYNFILLVFAIINLTQSSDYEREYHNHHKPVHHES
;
A
#
# COMPACT_ATOMS: atom_id res chain seq x y z
N MET A 1 37.56 -0.48 -21.37
CA MET A 1 37.37 -1.11 -20.04
C MET A 1 36.35 -0.38 -19.13
N VAL A 2 35.57 0.59 -19.61
CA VAL A 2 34.59 1.33 -18.76
C VAL A 2 33.16 0.73 -18.82
N GLN A 3 32.86 -0.02 -19.89
CA GLN A 3 31.51 -0.54 -20.16
C GLN A 3 31.05 -1.60 -19.15
N TYR A 4 31.98 -2.38 -18.59
CA TYR A 4 31.67 -3.40 -17.58
C TYR A 4 31.26 -2.80 -16.21
N SER A 5 31.66 -1.55 -15.93
CA SER A 5 31.34 -0.85 -14.70
C SER A 5 29.94 -0.23 -14.72
N ALA A 6 29.50 0.30 -15.86
CA ALA A 6 28.20 0.96 -15.98
C ALA A 6 27.03 -0.05 -15.92
N GLU A 7 27.13 -1.15 -16.66
CA GLU A 7 26.07 -2.17 -16.72
C GLU A 7 25.89 -2.88 -15.37
N HIS A 8 26.99 -3.11 -14.64
CA HIS A 8 26.94 -3.66 -13.28
C HIS A 8 26.30 -2.69 -12.28
N TYR A 9 26.59 -1.39 -12.41
CA TYR A 9 26.00 -0.35 -11.58
C TYR A 9 24.48 -0.20 -11.82
N GLU A 10 24.02 -0.27 -13.07
CA GLU A 10 22.59 -0.20 -13.41
C GLU A 10 21.80 -1.40 -12.88
N LYS A 11 22.34 -2.62 -13.00
CA LYS A 11 21.74 -3.82 -12.41
C LYS A 11 21.57 -3.68 -10.90
N LEU A 12 22.56 -3.11 -10.23
CA LEU A 12 22.54 -2.91 -8.77
C LEU A 12 21.50 -1.86 -8.34
N LEU A 13 21.31 -0.80 -9.13
CA LEU A 13 20.23 0.18 -8.91
C LEU A 13 18.84 -0.44 -9.09
N PHE A 14 18.65 -1.23 -10.14
CA PHE A 14 17.38 -1.93 -10.38
C PHE A 14 17.05 -2.92 -9.28
N GLU A 15 18.02 -3.74 -8.86
CA GLU A 15 17.82 -4.71 -7.78
C GLU A 15 17.45 -4.01 -6.46
N ARG A 16 18.12 -2.89 -6.15
CA ARG A 16 17.78 -2.07 -5.00
C ARG A 16 16.37 -1.49 -5.09
N ALA A 17 15.98 -0.93 -6.24
CA ALA A 17 14.64 -0.39 -6.44
C ALA A 17 13.57 -1.48 -6.32
N ASN A 18 13.80 -2.65 -6.92
CA ASN A 18 12.89 -3.80 -6.83
C ASN A 18 12.74 -4.32 -5.40
N ASN A 19 13.84 -4.44 -4.66
CA ASN A 19 13.81 -4.87 -3.25
C ASN A 19 13.12 -3.84 -2.35
N THR A 20 13.27 -2.55 -2.65
CA THR A 20 12.57 -1.48 -1.94
C THR A 20 11.07 -1.51 -2.23
N LEU A 21 10.68 -1.80 -3.47
CA LEU A 21 9.28 -1.96 -3.89
C LEU A 21 8.61 -3.15 -3.18
N LYS A 22 9.31 -4.29 -3.11
CA LYS A 22 8.84 -5.49 -2.39
C LYS A 22 8.71 -5.24 -0.89
N THR A 23 9.69 -4.58 -0.29
CA THR A 23 9.64 -4.22 1.14
C THR A 23 8.46 -3.29 1.41
N HIS A 24 8.26 -2.26 0.59
CA HIS A 24 7.09 -1.39 0.70
C HIS A 24 5.77 -2.16 0.52
N GLY A 25 5.72 -3.10 -0.42
CA GLY A 25 4.57 -3.97 -0.59
C GLY A 25 4.25 -4.79 0.66
N LEU A 26 5.27 -5.43 1.25
CA LEU A 26 5.15 -6.20 2.49
C LEU A 26 4.68 -5.31 3.66
N VAL A 27 5.30 -4.14 3.83
CA VAL A 27 4.94 -3.17 4.87
C VAL A 27 3.49 -2.69 4.69
N SER A 28 3.02 -2.49 3.46
CA SER A 28 1.63 -2.12 3.15
C SER A 28 0.66 -3.22 3.56
N ILE A 29 0.99 -4.49 3.33
CA ILE A 29 0.17 -5.63 3.76
C ILE A 29 0.09 -5.68 5.29
N ILE A 30 1.22 -5.57 5.98
CA ILE A 30 1.27 -5.65 7.45
C ILE A 30 0.42 -4.53 8.07
N PHE A 31 0.62 -3.28 7.65
CA PHE A 31 -0.16 -2.16 8.20
C PHE A 31 -1.62 -2.16 7.77
N GLY A 32 -1.93 -2.63 6.55
CA GLY A 32 -3.30 -2.87 6.13
C GLY A 32 -4.00 -3.89 7.02
N ALA A 33 -3.37 -5.04 7.28
CA ALA A 33 -3.91 -6.08 8.15
C ALA A 33 -4.07 -5.60 9.59
N LEU A 34 -3.07 -4.90 10.14
CA LEU A 34 -3.14 -4.32 11.48
C LEU A 34 -4.28 -3.30 11.59
N GLY A 35 -4.45 -2.43 10.59
CA GLY A 35 -5.53 -1.44 10.61
C GLY A 35 -6.93 -2.06 10.53
N ILE A 36 -7.11 -3.14 9.74
CA ILE A 36 -8.35 -3.92 9.76
C ILE A 36 -8.59 -4.52 11.15
N LEU A 37 -7.55 -5.11 11.77
CA LEU A 37 -7.65 -5.70 13.10
C LEU A 37 -8.02 -4.65 14.17
N PHE A 38 -7.40 -3.46 14.13
CA PHE A 38 -7.78 -2.35 14.99
C PHE A 38 -9.20 -1.86 14.73
N GLY A 39 -9.65 -1.83 13.46
CA GLY A 39 -11.02 -1.46 13.11
C GLY A 39 -12.05 -2.43 13.67
N ILE A 40 -11.80 -3.75 13.55
CA ILE A 40 -12.66 -4.79 14.14
C ILE A 40 -12.68 -4.68 15.65
N PHE A 41 -11.51 -4.49 16.29
CA PHE A 41 -11.43 -4.30 17.73
C PHE A 41 -12.21 -3.07 18.19
N LEU A 42 -12.12 -1.95 17.45
CA LEU A 42 -12.85 -0.73 17.78
C LEU A 42 -14.36 -0.92 17.64
N LEU A 43 -14.83 -1.58 16.57
CA LEU A 43 -16.23 -1.93 16.40
C LEU A 43 -16.74 -2.83 17.54
N PHE A 44 -15.92 -3.79 17.97
CA PHE A 44 -16.24 -4.65 19.11
C PHE A 44 -16.38 -3.84 20.41
N VAL A 45 -15.43 -2.95 20.71
CA VAL A 45 -15.50 -2.07 21.89
C VAL A 45 -16.72 -1.14 21.83
N MET A 46 -17.00 -0.53 20.67
CA MET A 46 -18.19 0.30 20.48
C MET A 46 -19.48 -0.49 20.72
N SER A 47 -19.54 -1.74 20.26
CA SER A 47 -20.71 -2.59 20.46
C SER A 47 -21.00 -2.86 21.94
N LEU A 48 -19.96 -3.00 22.78
CA LEU A 48 -20.10 -3.15 24.23
C LEU A 48 -20.62 -1.86 24.90
N GLY A 49 -20.13 -0.69 24.47
CA GLY A 49 -20.56 0.60 25.01
C GLY A 49 -22.02 0.94 24.68
N THR A 50 -22.49 0.59 23.48
CA THR A 50 -23.92 0.75 23.12
C THR A 50 -24.86 -0.15 23.92
N ILE A 51 -24.36 -1.25 24.50
CA ILE A 51 -25.16 -2.13 25.37
C ILE A 51 -25.26 -1.55 26.79
N SER A 52 -24.26 -0.79 27.25
CA SER A 52 -24.24 -0.23 28.61
C SER A 52 -24.99 1.10 28.75
N ASP A 53 -25.07 1.91 27.69
CA ASP A 53 -25.75 3.20 27.71
C ASP A 53 -27.24 3.04 27.33
N GLY A 54 -28.09 2.74 28.33
CA GLY A 54 -29.56 2.66 28.18
C GLY A 54 -30.27 3.97 27.85
N SER A 55 -29.57 5.00 27.38
CA SER A 55 -30.10 6.32 27.02
C SER A 55 -30.23 6.46 25.51
N TYR A 56 -31.45 6.67 25.02
CA TYR A 56 -31.77 6.92 23.61
C TYR A 56 -31.25 8.29 23.14
N ASN A 57 -29.94 8.41 22.92
CA ASN A 57 -29.39 9.51 22.13
C ASN A 57 -29.55 9.20 20.63
N ALA A 58 -29.57 10.22 19.76
CA ALA A 58 -29.78 10.07 18.32
C ALA A 58 -28.80 9.09 17.62
N THR A 59 -27.65 8.82 18.24
CA THR A 59 -26.66 7.79 17.87
C THR A 59 -27.13 6.34 18.07
N ASN A 60 -28.13 6.11 18.92
CA ASN A 60 -28.74 4.79 19.17
C ASN A 60 -29.95 4.51 18.27
N SER A 61 -30.29 5.45 17.37
CA SER A 61 -31.26 5.16 16.31
C SER A 61 -30.64 4.19 15.29
N PRO A 62 -31.41 3.25 14.72
CA PRO A 62 -30.91 2.34 13.69
C PRO A 62 -30.25 3.08 12.50
N LEU A 63 -30.75 4.28 12.17
CA LEU A 63 -30.19 5.17 11.16
C LEU A 63 -28.81 5.74 11.57
N GLY A 64 -28.63 6.14 12.83
CA GLY A 64 -27.36 6.63 13.36
C GLY A 64 -26.28 5.53 13.37
N LEU A 65 -26.64 4.33 13.80
CA LEU A 65 -25.75 3.16 13.77
C LEU A 65 -25.36 2.78 12.33
N LEU A 66 -26.32 2.76 11.40
CA LEU A 66 -26.05 2.51 9.98
C LEU A 66 -25.09 3.56 9.41
N PHE A 67 -25.30 4.84 9.72
CA PHE A 67 -24.45 5.93 9.25
C PHE A 67 -23.00 5.79 9.76
N VAL A 68 -22.82 5.51 11.05
CA VAL A 68 -21.48 5.26 11.64
C VAL A 68 -20.82 4.03 11.01
N ALA A 69 -21.56 2.95 10.79
CA ALA A 69 -21.03 1.74 10.16
C ALA A 69 -20.55 2.00 8.72
N VAL A 70 -21.31 2.75 7.92
CA VAL A 70 -20.91 3.13 6.55
C VAL A 70 -19.66 4.01 6.57
N LEU A 71 -19.58 5.00 7.47
CA LEU A 71 -18.39 5.83 7.62
C LEU A 71 -17.16 5.01 8.02
N MET A 72 -17.30 4.10 8.98
CA MET A 72 -16.24 3.14 9.35
C MET A 72 -15.81 2.30 8.15
N LEU A 73 -16.74 1.77 7.38
CA LEU A 73 -16.43 0.94 6.22
C LEU A 73 -15.65 1.73 5.16
N VAL A 74 -16.10 2.94 4.82
CA VAL A 74 -15.52 3.75 3.75
C VAL A 74 -14.21 4.43 4.17
N PHE A 75 -14.15 5.00 5.36
CA PHE A 75 -12.99 5.79 5.81
C PHE A 75 -12.00 4.99 6.66
N TRP A 76 -12.34 3.78 7.12
CA TRP A 76 -11.41 2.93 7.86
C TRP A 76 -11.08 1.65 7.10
N PHE A 77 -12.05 0.80 6.82
CA PHE A 77 -11.77 -0.51 6.23
C PHE A 77 -11.28 -0.41 4.79
N LEU A 78 -11.91 0.43 3.96
CA LEU A 78 -11.59 0.53 2.54
C LEU A 78 -10.12 0.94 2.28
N PRO A 79 -9.53 1.97 2.93
CA PRO A 79 -8.11 2.29 2.78
C PRO A 79 -7.18 1.14 3.17
N HIS A 80 -7.50 0.42 4.25
CA HIS A 80 -6.64 -0.66 4.74
C HIS A 80 -6.74 -1.93 3.88
N ILE A 81 -7.93 -2.27 3.38
CA ILE A 81 -8.10 -3.33 2.38
C ILE A 81 -7.32 -2.98 1.12
N TYR A 82 -7.40 -1.73 0.67
CA TYR A 82 -6.60 -1.26 -0.46
C TYR A 82 -5.10 -1.44 -0.21
N LEU A 83 -4.57 -1.09 0.98
CA LEU A 83 -3.15 -1.29 1.30
C LEU A 83 -2.69 -2.74 1.16
N ILE A 84 -3.54 -3.71 1.53
CA ILE A 84 -3.25 -5.14 1.36
C ILE A 84 -3.17 -5.50 -0.11
N VAL A 85 -4.16 -5.09 -0.90
CA VAL A 85 -4.21 -5.39 -2.34
C VAL A 85 -3.05 -4.71 -3.08
N ALA A 86 -2.82 -3.43 -2.83
CA ALA A 86 -1.71 -2.67 -3.40
C ALA A 86 -0.37 -3.27 -3.02
N GLY A 87 -0.20 -3.66 -1.75
CA GLY A 87 1.02 -4.29 -1.28
C GLY A 87 1.32 -5.62 -1.98
N TYR A 88 0.29 -6.44 -2.18
CA TYR A 88 0.40 -7.68 -2.94
C TYR A 88 0.82 -7.46 -4.39
N TYR A 89 0.25 -6.44 -5.06
CA TYR A 89 0.66 -6.09 -6.42
C TYR A 89 2.10 -5.57 -6.48
N LEU A 90 2.53 -4.72 -5.54
CA LEU A 90 3.90 -4.20 -5.48
C LEU A 90 4.94 -5.32 -5.32
N MET A 91 4.63 -6.38 -4.58
CA MET A 91 5.53 -7.54 -4.43
C MET A 91 5.73 -8.34 -5.73
N ARG A 92 4.82 -8.21 -6.70
CA ARG A 92 4.83 -8.98 -7.96
C ARG A 92 5.53 -8.28 -9.12
N GLN A 93 6.32 -7.24 -8.85
CA GLN A 93 7.03 -6.45 -9.87
C GLN A 93 6.07 -5.93 -10.96
N PRO A 94 5.05 -5.13 -10.57
CA PRO A 94 4.03 -4.69 -11.51
C PRO A 94 4.65 -3.74 -12.54
N ASN A 95 3.95 -3.57 -13.67
CA ASN A 95 4.34 -2.58 -14.68
C ASN A 95 4.66 -1.22 -14.04
N PRO A 96 5.70 -0.48 -14.50
CA PRO A 96 6.15 0.77 -13.87
C PRO A 96 5.02 1.80 -13.68
N ARG A 97 4.08 1.87 -14.62
CA ARG A 97 2.89 2.73 -14.54
C ARG A 97 1.96 2.32 -13.39
N LEU A 98 1.72 1.02 -13.21
CA LEU A 98 0.95 0.49 -12.08
C LEU A 98 1.71 0.70 -10.77
N ALA A 99 3.02 0.41 -10.73
CA ALA A 99 3.85 0.64 -9.56
C ALA A 99 3.76 2.09 -9.08
N LYS A 100 3.98 3.06 -9.98
CA LYS A 100 3.87 4.51 -9.67
C LYS A 100 2.49 4.87 -9.14
N MET A 101 1.41 4.40 -9.78
CA MET A 101 0.04 4.66 -9.33
C MET A 101 -0.20 4.12 -7.92
N LEU A 102 0.19 2.87 -7.65
CA LEU A 102 0.04 2.24 -6.34
C LEU A 102 0.84 2.99 -5.27
N ILE A 103 2.07 3.41 -5.59
CA ILE A 103 2.90 4.22 -4.68
C ILE A 103 2.26 5.57 -4.38
N ILE A 104 1.71 6.27 -5.38
CA ILE A 104 1.05 7.57 -5.19
C ILE A 104 -0.17 7.42 -4.25
N ILE A 105 -0.98 6.38 -4.45
CA ILE A 105 -2.13 6.16 -3.56
C ILE A 105 -1.64 5.79 -2.15
N ASN A 106 -0.60 4.97 -2.01
CA ASN A 106 0.02 4.68 -0.71
C ASN A 106 0.61 5.94 -0.04
N LEU A 107 1.10 6.91 -0.81
CA LEU A 107 1.54 8.21 -0.30
C LEU A 107 0.35 8.95 0.34
N VAL A 108 -0.78 9.05 -0.37
CA VAL A 108 -1.99 9.71 0.14
C VAL A 108 -2.48 9.02 1.42
N ILE A 109 -2.58 7.69 1.42
CA ILE A 109 -2.99 6.93 2.61
C ILE A 109 -1.97 7.10 3.75
N GLY A 110 -0.68 7.10 3.44
CA GLY A 110 0.39 7.31 4.41
C GLY A 110 0.27 8.66 5.13
N VAL A 111 -0.08 9.73 4.42
CA VAL A 111 -0.32 11.06 5.01
C VAL A 111 -1.43 11.03 6.05
N PHE A 112 -2.51 10.28 5.81
CA PHE A 112 -3.67 10.25 6.71
C PHE A 112 -3.57 9.21 7.84
N TYR A 113 -2.89 8.09 7.61
CA TYR A 113 -2.97 6.93 8.51
C TYR A 113 -1.62 6.41 9.02
N ASN A 114 -0.51 6.60 8.30
CA ASN A 114 0.73 5.93 8.65
C ASN A 114 2.02 6.56 8.08
N PHE A 115 2.84 7.11 8.97
CA PHE A 115 4.13 7.74 8.62
C PHE A 115 5.14 6.78 7.98
N ILE A 116 5.18 5.51 8.39
CA ILE A 116 6.13 4.53 7.83
C ILE A 116 5.80 4.26 6.36
N LEU A 117 4.51 4.10 6.03
CA LEU A 117 4.08 3.95 4.63
C LEU A 117 4.41 5.19 3.80
N LEU A 118 4.24 6.38 4.37
CA LEU A 118 4.60 7.63 3.72
C LEU A 118 6.09 7.67 3.34
N VAL A 119 6.99 7.33 4.26
CA VAL A 119 8.44 7.31 4.01
C VAL A 119 8.79 6.33 2.89
N PHE A 120 8.24 5.11 2.94
CA PHE A 120 8.47 4.12 1.87
C PHE A 120 7.91 4.58 0.52
N ALA A 121 6.77 5.26 0.50
CA ALA A 121 6.22 5.80 -0.74
C ALA A 121 7.11 6.89 -1.34
N ILE A 122 7.67 7.79 -0.53
CA ILE A 122 8.62 8.81 -0.97
C ILE A 122 9.89 8.16 -1.55
N ILE A 123 10.48 7.19 -0.84
CA ILE A 123 11.69 6.49 -1.31
C ILE A 123 11.42 5.77 -2.65
N ASN A 124 10.28 5.11 -2.80
CA ASN A 124 9.96 4.42 -4.05
C ASN A 124 9.65 5.38 -5.20
N LEU A 125 9.09 6.57 -4.93
CA LEU A 125 8.88 7.59 -5.96
C LEU A 125 10.22 8.11 -6.51
N THR A 126 11.18 8.40 -5.63
CA THR A 126 12.50 8.88 -6.06
C THR A 126 13.26 7.82 -6.86
N GLN A 127 13.08 6.53 -6.52
CA GLN A 127 13.69 5.40 -7.23
C GLN A 127 12.88 4.90 -8.44
N SER A 128 11.72 5.50 -8.75
CA SER A 128 10.82 4.97 -9.79
C SER A 128 11.38 5.10 -11.22
N SER A 129 12.26 6.07 -11.46
CA SER A 129 12.92 6.28 -12.75
C SER A 129 13.95 5.18 -13.06
N ASP A 130 14.74 4.78 -12.06
CA ASP A 130 15.70 3.69 -12.17
C ASP A 130 14.99 2.34 -12.35
N TYR A 131 13.84 2.15 -11.68
CA TYR A 131 13.00 0.97 -11.88
C TYR A 131 12.44 0.88 -13.31
N GLU A 132 11.91 1.99 -13.84
CA GLU A 132 11.32 2.06 -15.18
C GLU A 132 12.33 1.82 -16.29
N ARG A 133 13.56 2.35 -16.14
CA ARG A 133 14.63 2.22 -17.14
C ARG A 133 14.99 0.76 -17.42
N GLU A 134 15.09 -0.05 -16.37
CA GLU A 134 15.57 -1.44 -16.49
C GLU A 134 14.47 -2.49 -16.60
N TYR A 135 13.22 -2.13 -16.24
CA TYR A 135 12.06 -3.02 -16.38
C TYR A 135 11.85 -3.49 -17.82
N HIS A 136 12.03 -2.58 -18.79
CA HIS A 136 11.89 -2.89 -20.21
C HIS A 136 13.02 -3.77 -20.76
N ASN A 137 14.20 -3.77 -20.15
CA ASN A 137 15.31 -4.61 -20.56
C ASN A 137 15.20 -6.02 -19.98
N HIS A 138 14.63 -6.17 -18.78
CA HIS A 138 14.42 -7.48 -18.13
C HIS A 138 13.19 -8.25 -18.65
N HIS A 139 12.23 -7.57 -19.28
CA HIS A 139 11.00 -8.20 -19.80
C HIS A 139 10.91 -8.23 -21.34
N LYS A 140 11.98 -7.87 -22.06
CA LYS A 140 12.04 -8.13 -23.51
C LYS A 140 12.20 -9.64 -23.73
N PRO A 141 11.39 -10.27 -24.60
CA PRO A 141 11.70 -11.62 -25.06
C PRO A 141 13.06 -11.57 -25.74
N VAL A 142 13.98 -12.41 -25.31
CA VAL A 142 15.23 -12.64 -26.02
C VAL A 142 14.82 -13.20 -27.38
N HIS A 143 14.83 -12.35 -28.41
CA HIS A 143 14.78 -12.85 -29.78
C HIS A 143 16.07 -13.63 -29.98
N HIS A 144 15.98 -14.95 -29.84
CA HIS A 144 16.98 -15.85 -30.38
C HIS A 144 16.96 -15.64 -31.89
N GLU A 145 17.84 -14.76 -32.38
CA GLU A 145 18.23 -14.76 -33.78
C GLU A 145 18.88 -16.12 -34.04
N SER A 146 18.11 -16.97 -34.70
CA SER A 146 18.50 -18.28 -35.23
C SER A 146 19.28 -18.12 -36.52
#